data_AF-A0A964MCA4-F1
#
_entry.id   AF-A0A964MCA4-F1
#
_cell.length_a   1.000
_cell.length_b   1.000
_cell.length_c   1.000
_cell.angle_alpha   90.00
_cell.angle_beta   90.00
_cell.angle_gamma   90.00
#
_symmetry.space_group_name_H-M   'P 1'
#
loop_
_entity.id
_entity.type
_entity.pdbx_description
1 polymer ?
#
loop_
_entity_poly.entity_id
_entity_poly.type
_entity_poly.pdbx_seq_one_letter_code
_entity_poly.pdbx_strand_id
1 'polypeptide(L)'
;MAPYYNEIRNGLGALLINGVRQADPIAIHYSQASMRTEWMLAARPKGDAWLNRSSATERMDSEFLRMRESYCRLVEDLGLQYRFVAYAQMEQGELLKRGYRVLILPRSSALSEAEIQAIREFVAHGGLVIADGEPGAFDEHSRRRPSPALAGLFEGKQPRGGAVRFQALDYHQQRITGKEREAHEAMRKLIAGHGVRPEFAVLDAENRPAVGVETHQFRNGGVTIIGLLSNPQLRVNELGPPEFKSNERFEKPRTVRLLVPDGLQAYDIRGGKALDRKREISVTLDPYQPAIFALSPAPMPALRVSAPDRVARGGNARIGLSLDGASPADANVIHVSVSDPSGLQMAHYTTNVIANGGSGEHVLPLAHNDAPGNWTVRVR
;
A
#
# COMPACT_ATOMS: atom_id res chain seq x y z
N MET A 1 19.67 12.71 -4.99
CA MET A 1 18.62 12.18 -5.91
C MET A 1 19.14 11.09 -6.85
N ALA A 2 20.29 11.27 -7.52
CA ALA A 2 20.81 10.28 -8.48
C ALA A 2 20.93 8.82 -7.97
N PRO A 3 21.37 8.53 -6.73
CA PRO A 3 21.47 7.14 -6.24
C PRO A 3 20.12 6.42 -6.17
N TYR A 4 19.08 7.08 -5.67
CA TYR A 4 17.72 6.50 -5.57
C TYR A 4 17.10 6.27 -6.96
N TYR A 5 17.34 7.19 -7.89
CA TYR A 5 16.87 7.02 -9.26
C TYR A 5 17.51 5.81 -9.94
N ASN A 6 18.81 5.62 -9.72
CA ASN A 6 19.54 4.45 -10.22
C ASN A 6 19.02 3.17 -9.56
N GLU A 7 18.78 3.15 -8.25
CA GLU A 7 18.20 1.99 -7.56
C GLU A 7 16.85 1.56 -8.17
N ILE A 8 15.95 2.53 -8.41
CA ILE A 8 14.65 2.27 -9.06
C ILE A 8 14.83 1.72 -10.47
N ARG A 9 15.76 2.27 -11.27
CA ARG A 9 15.99 1.82 -12.65
C ARG A 9 16.76 0.52 -12.75
N ASN A 10 17.47 0.11 -11.70
CA ASN A 10 18.28 -1.10 -11.71
C ASN A 10 17.48 -2.35 -11.28
N GLY A 11 16.28 -2.52 -11.84
CA GLY A 11 15.44 -3.71 -11.66
C GLY A 11 14.33 -3.55 -10.63
N LEU A 12 14.53 -2.80 -9.54
CA LEU A 12 13.53 -2.70 -8.46
C LEU A 12 12.19 -2.13 -8.95
N GLY A 13 12.21 -1.04 -9.72
CA GLY A 13 11.01 -0.45 -10.30
C GLY A 13 10.31 -1.40 -11.28
N ALA A 14 11.09 -2.08 -12.13
CA ALA A 14 10.56 -3.06 -13.06
C ALA A 14 9.92 -4.26 -12.32
N LEU A 15 10.49 -4.70 -11.21
CA LEU A 15 9.96 -5.79 -10.38
C LEU A 15 8.56 -5.44 -9.84
N LEU A 16 8.40 -4.22 -9.31
CA LEU A 16 7.10 -3.76 -8.79
C LEU A 16 6.08 -3.49 -9.91
N ILE A 17 6.51 -2.93 -11.04
CA ILE A 17 5.64 -2.66 -12.21
C ILE A 17 5.06 -3.96 -12.78
N ASN A 18 5.84 -5.05 -12.79
CA ASN A 18 5.41 -6.36 -13.27
C ASN A 18 4.72 -7.21 -12.17
N GLY A 19 4.48 -6.64 -10.98
CA GLY A 19 3.71 -7.27 -9.91
C GLY A 19 2.29 -6.71 -9.82
N VAL A 20 1.39 -7.49 -9.24
CA VAL A 20 0.01 -7.07 -8.94
C VAL A 20 -0.07 -6.62 -7.49
N ARG A 21 -0.30 -5.31 -7.27
CA ARG A 21 -0.50 -4.77 -5.92
C ARG A 21 -1.76 -5.37 -5.28
N GLN A 22 -1.59 -5.94 -4.10
CA GLN A 22 -2.66 -6.50 -3.31
C GLN A 22 -3.29 -5.43 -2.40
N ALA A 23 -4.55 -5.62 -2.06
CA ALA A 23 -5.23 -4.90 -1.00
C ALA A 23 -6.10 -5.90 -0.25
N ASP A 24 -6.23 -5.71 1.06
CA ASP A 24 -7.11 -6.54 1.87
C ASP A 24 -8.58 -6.28 1.52
N PRO A 25 -9.51 -7.19 1.84
CA PRO A 25 -10.94 -7.04 1.53
C PRO A 25 -11.62 -5.99 2.43
N ILE A 26 -11.08 -4.77 2.45
CA ILE A 26 -11.54 -3.60 3.19
C ILE A 26 -11.86 -2.49 2.17
N ALA A 27 -13.11 -2.09 2.12
CA ALA A 27 -13.59 -0.95 1.36
C ALA A 27 -13.68 0.27 2.28
N ILE A 28 -13.24 1.44 1.81
CA ILE A 28 -13.54 2.73 2.42
C ILE A 28 -14.45 3.50 1.46
N HIS A 29 -15.62 3.91 1.93
CA HIS A 29 -16.58 4.59 1.10
C HIS A 29 -16.11 6.01 0.73
N TYR A 30 -16.17 6.32 -0.56
CA TYR A 30 -15.90 7.65 -1.10
C TYR A 30 -17.21 8.29 -1.59
N SER A 31 -17.79 9.16 -0.76
CA SER A 31 -19.06 9.84 -1.04
C SER A 31 -18.86 11.34 -1.28
N GLN A 32 -19.03 11.74 -2.54
CA GLN A 32 -19.09 13.15 -2.93
C GLN A 32 -20.32 13.86 -2.33
N ALA A 33 -21.45 13.17 -2.25
CA ALA A 33 -22.66 13.70 -1.64
C ALA A 33 -22.44 13.99 -0.14
N SER A 34 -21.81 13.08 0.59
CA SER A 34 -21.49 13.30 2.01
C SER A 34 -20.49 14.43 2.17
N MET A 35 -19.42 14.48 1.37
CA MET A 35 -18.45 15.58 1.41
C MET A 35 -19.13 16.95 1.23
N ARG A 36 -20.04 17.08 0.27
CA ARG A 36 -20.83 18.29 0.04
C ARG A 36 -21.73 18.61 1.23
N THR A 37 -22.49 17.63 1.73
CA THR A 37 -23.40 17.81 2.86
C THR A 37 -22.65 18.26 4.11
N GLU A 38 -21.57 17.57 4.46
CA GLU A 38 -20.74 17.89 5.63
C GLU A 38 -20.08 19.26 5.52
N TRP A 39 -19.60 19.60 4.32
CA TRP A 39 -19.08 20.94 4.07
C TRP A 39 -20.14 22.03 4.29
N MET A 40 -21.36 21.86 3.76
CA MET A 40 -22.44 22.81 3.95
C MET A 40 -22.83 22.95 5.42
N LEU A 41 -22.92 21.83 6.16
CA LEU A 41 -23.23 21.83 7.58
C LEU A 41 -22.15 22.54 8.42
N ALA A 42 -20.87 22.32 8.09
CA ALA A 42 -19.75 22.97 8.76
C ALA A 42 -19.62 24.46 8.41
N ALA A 43 -19.99 24.86 7.19
CA ALA A 43 -19.92 26.24 6.71
C ALA A 43 -21.11 27.09 7.19
N ARG A 44 -22.31 26.53 7.25
CA ARG A 44 -23.55 27.25 7.61
C ARG A 44 -23.44 28.11 8.88
N PRO A 45 -22.93 27.62 10.04
CA PRO A 45 -22.84 28.46 11.24
C PRO A 45 -21.81 29.59 11.13
N LYS A 46 -20.93 29.57 10.12
CA LYS A 46 -19.86 30.56 9.93
C LYS A 46 -20.30 31.77 9.07
N GLY A 47 -21.52 31.76 8.53
CA GLY A 47 -22.01 32.83 7.64
C GLY A 47 -21.06 33.05 6.45
N ASP A 48 -20.86 34.31 6.05
CA ASP A 48 -20.06 34.70 4.87
C ASP A 48 -18.55 34.43 4.98
N ALA A 49 -18.06 33.95 6.12
CA ALA A 49 -16.64 33.61 6.30
C ALA A 49 -16.15 32.53 5.32
N TRP A 50 -17.07 31.78 4.69
CA TRP A 50 -16.71 30.80 3.65
C TRP A 50 -16.06 31.43 2.41
N LEU A 51 -16.34 32.71 2.12
CA LEU A 51 -15.76 33.45 0.99
C LEU A 51 -14.24 33.63 1.10
N ASN A 52 -13.71 33.64 2.34
CA ASN A 52 -12.29 33.84 2.62
C ASN A 52 -11.51 32.52 2.75
N ARG A 53 -12.13 31.38 2.40
CA ARG A 53 -11.48 30.07 2.49
C ARG A 53 -10.42 29.88 1.41
N SER A 54 -9.37 29.16 1.76
CA SER A 54 -8.38 28.65 0.81
C SER A 54 -8.22 27.14 0.97
N SER A 55 -7.38 26.54 0.13
CA SER A 55 -6.97 25.14 0.30
C SER A 55 -6.27 24.88 1.64
N ALA A 56 -5.69 25.90 2.28
CA ALA A 56 -5.14 25.80 3.62
C ALA A 56 -6.21 25.63 4.68
N THR A 57 -7.31 26.37 4.58
CA THR A 57 -8.45 26.27 5.50
C THR A 57 -9.06 24.87 5.45
N GLU A 58 -9.15 24.25 4.28
CA GLU A 58 -9.63 22.87 4.15
C GLU A 58 -8.69 21.88 4.84
N ARG A 59 -7.37 22.02 4.65
CA ARG A 59 -6.40 21.11 5.28
C ARG A 59 -6.36 21.24 6.81
N MET A 60 -6.52 22.45 7.34
CA MET A 60 -6.40 22.70 8.77
C MET A 60 -7.69 22.39 9.54
N ASP A 61 -8.85 22.74 9.00
CA ASP A 61 -10.10 22.80 9.78
C ASP A 61 -11.13 21.71 9.38
N SER A 62 -10.84 20.89 8.36
CA SER A 62 -11.80 19.91 7.85
C SER A 62 -11.75 18.61 8.64
N GLU A 63 -12.69 18.47 9.58
CA GLU A 63 -12.91 17.19 10.26
C GLU A 63 -13.25 16.06 9.28
N PHE A 64 -13.95 16.34 8.17
CA PHE A 64 -14.28 15.32 7.17
C PHE A 64 -13.00 14.75 6.53
N LEU A 65 -12.04 15.61 6.20
CA LEU A 65 -10.73 15.19 5.71
C LEU A 65 -9.96 14.40 6.77
N ARG A 66 -9.92 14.90 8.01
CA ARG A 66 -9.22 14.23 9.13
C ARG A 66 -9.83 12.89 9.51
N MET A 67 -11.15 12.76 9.41
CA MET A 67 -11.86 11.51 9.63
C MET A 67 -11.39 10.43 8.65
N ARG A 68 -11.39 10.75 7.34
CA ARG A 68 -10.92 9.82 6.31
C ARG A 68 -9.47 9.45 6.56
N GLU A 69 -8.62 10.44 6.82
CA GLU A 69 -7.21 10.22 7.12
C GLU A 69 -7.00 9.31 8.34
N SER A 70 -7.73 9.53 9.42
CA SER A 70 -7.67 8.69 10.61
C SER A 70 -8.03 7.24 10.33
N TYR A 71 -9.09 6.98 9.55
CA TYR A 71 -9.41 5.61 9.15
C TYR A 71 -8.34 4.98 8.27
N CYS A 72 -7.77 5.74 7.31
CA CYS A 72 -6.65 5.30 6.49
C CYS A 72 -5.47 4.90 7.37
N ARG A 73 -5.03 5.79 8.28
CA ARG A 73 -3.91 5.54 9.20
C ARG A 73 -4.18 4.37 10.12
N LEU A 74 -5.39 4.23 10.63
CA LEU A 74 -5.77 3.13 11.50
C LEU A 74 -5.70 1.78 10.77
N VAL A 75 -6.20 1.68 9.54
CA VAL A 75 -6.08 0.44 8.76
C VAL A 75 -4.61 0.15 8.40
N GLU A 76 -3.84 1.17 8.00
CA GLU A 76 -2.41 1.04 7.69
C GLU A 76 -1.60 0.57 8.91
N ASP A 77 -1.85 1.14 10.09
CA ASP A 77 -1.19 0.76 11.35
C ASP A 77 -1.60 -0.65 11.85
N LEU A 78 -2.62 -1.27 11.25
CA LEU A 78 -2.96 -2.68 11.46
C LEU A 78 -2.20 -3.63 10.53
N GLY A 79 -1.33 -3.09 9.65
CA GLY A 79 -0.61 -3.86 8.62
C GLY A 79 -1.52 -4.27 7.46
N LEU A 80 -2.65 -3.60 7.30
CA LEU A 80 -3.67 -3.88 6.28
C LEU A 80 -3.70 -2.76 5.23
N GLN A 81 -4.29 -3.06 4.09
CA GLN A 81 -4.48 -2.18 2.95
C GLN A 81 -5.94 -2.18 2.54
N TYR A 82 -6.40 -1.07 1.99
CA TYR A 82 -7.82 -0.88 1.64
C TYR A 82 -7.96 -0.41 0.20
N ARG A 83 -9.21 -0.37 -0.27
CA ARG A 83 -9.58 0.30 -1.51
C ARG A 83 -10.69 1.30 -1.25
N PHE A 84 -10.60 2.46 -1.89
CA PHE A 84 -11.74 3.36 -1.95
C PHE A 84 -12.78 2.80 -2.92
N VAL A 85 -14.03 2.81 -2.51
CA VAL A 85 -15.19 2.45 -3.33
C VAL A 85 -16.07 3.69 -3.44
N ALA A 86 -16.21 4.23 -4.64
CA ALA A 86 -17.08 5.37 -4.89
C ALA A 86 -18.56 4.96 -4.94
N TYR A 87 -19.45 5.90 -4.65
CA TYR A 87 -20.91 5.73 -4.72
C TYR A 87 -21.37 4.92 -5.94
N ALA A 88 -20.97 5.31 -7.17
CA ALA A 88 -21.34 4.61 -8.40
C ALA A 88 -20.87 3.15 -8.46
N GLN A 89 -19.70 2.83 -7.89
CA GLN A 89 -19.21 1.45 -7.81
C GLN A 89 -20.03 0.64 -6.80
N MET A 90 -20.40 1.28 -5.69
CA MET A 90 -21.22 0.65 -4.65
C MET A 90 -22.62 0.31 -5.19
N GLU A 91 -23.24 1.23 -5.92
CA GLU A 91 -24.53 1.03 -6.62
C GLU A 91 -24.45 -0.11 -7.65
N GLN A 92 -23.29 -0.32 -8.26
CA GLN A 92 -23.03 -1.41 -9.21
C GLN A 92 -22.69 -2.75 -8.53
N GLY A 93 -22.76 -2.84 -7.20
CA GLY A 93 -22.53 -4.08 -6.44
C GLY A 93 -21.06 -4.45 -6.26
N GLU A 94 -20.13 -3.50 -6.39
CA GLU A 94 -18.67 -3.72 -6.24
C GLU A 94 -18.32 -4.41 -4.91
N LEU A 95 -19.06 -4.12 -3.82
CA LEU A 95 -18.84 -4.71 -2.49
C LEU A 95 -18.85 -6.25 -2.52
N LEU A 96 -19.84 -6.84 -3.19
CA LEU A 96 -19.99 -8.29 -3.29
C LEU A 96 -19.15 -8.85 -4.43
N LYS A 97 -19.15 -8.21 -5.60
CA LYS A 97 -18.40 -8.67 -6.79
C LYS A 97 -16.92 -8.85 -6.52
N ARG A 98 -16.36 -8.00 -5.66
CA ARG A 98 -14.94 -8.03 -5.31
C ARG A 98 -14.63 -8.73 -4.00
N GLY A 99 -15.64 -9.29 -3.33
CA GLY A 99 -15.46 -10.08 -2.11
C GLY A 99 -14.93 -9.27 -0.92
N TYR A 100 -15.34 -8.00 -0.79
CA TYR A 100 -15.02 -7.24 0.42
C TYR A 100 -15.64 -7.92 1.66
N ARG A 101 -15.01 -7.73 2.82
CA ARG A 101 -15.41 -8.27 4.11
C ARG A 101 -15.72 -7.18 5.12
N VAL A 102 -15.08 -6.02 4.96
CA VAL A 102 -15.29 -4.83 5.78
C VAL A 102 -15.60 -3.64 4.86
N LEU A 103 -16.60 -2.85 5.22
CA LEU A 103 -16.92 -1.56 4.63
C LEU A 103 -16.85 -0.48 5.72
N ILE A 104 -15.97 0.49 5.53
CA ILE A 104 -15.82 1.64 6.40
C ILE A 104 -16.57 2.83 5.78
N LEU A 105 -17.45 3.44 6.56
CA LEU A 105 -18.27 4.60 6.21
C LEU A 105 -17.77 5.82 7.00
N PRO A 106 -16.70 6.51 6.54
CA PRO A 106 -16.20 7.71 7.20
C PRO A 106 -17.19 8.85 7.01
N ARG A 107 -18.05 9.08 8.00
CA ARG A 107 -19.10 10.11 7.97
C ARG A 107 -19.89 10.12 6.66
N SER A 108 -20.35 8.95 6.21
CA SER A 108 -21.17 8.80 4.99
C SER A 108 -22.63 9.23 5.23
N SER A 109 -22.84 10.50 5.59
CA SER A 109 -24.12 11.06 6.03
C SER A 109 -25.15 11.22 4.91
N ALA A 110 -24.73 11.29 3.64
CA ALA A 110 -25.60 11.39 2.48
C ALA A 110 -25.42 10.19 1.54
N LEU A 111 -26.50 9.46 1.29
CA LEU A 111 -26.53 8.23 0.49
C LEU A 111 -27.77 8.17 -0.43
N SER A 112 -27.57 7.66 -1.64
CA SER A 112 -28.64 7.27 -2.57
C SER A 112 -29.36 6.01 -2.08
N GLU A 113 -30.56 5.74 -2.61
CA GLU A 113 -31.25 4.48 -2.28
C GLU A 113 -30.52 3.24 -2.78
N ALA A 114 -29.83 3.35 -3.91
CA ALA A 114 -29.03 2.25 -4.44
C ALA A 114 -27.82 1.94 -3.55
N GLU A 115 -27.16 2.98 -3.01
CA GLU A 115 -26.11 2.82 -2.00
C GLU A 115 -26.64 2.16 -0.71
N ILE A 116 -27.78 2.62 -0.21
CA ILE A 116 -28.44 2.07 0.99
C ILE A 116 -28.74 0.57 0.79
N GLN A 117 -29.31 0.20 -0.36
CA GLN A 117 -29.63 -1.18 -0.68
C GLN A 117 -28.36 -2.05 -0.77
N ALA A 118 -27.31 -1.56 -1.45
CA ALA A 118 -26.04 -2.28 -1.56
C ALA A 118 -25.38 -2.53 -0.19
N ILE A 119 -25.45 -1.56 0.74
CA ILE A 119 -24.91 -1.70 2.09
C ILE A 119 -25.72 -2.72 2.91
N ARG A 120 -27.04 -2.69 2.82
CA ARG A 120 -27.91 -3.67 3.50
C ARG A 120 -27.65 -5.08 2.99
N GLU A 121 -27.53 -5.23 1.67
CA GLU A 121 -27.22 -6.51 1.04
C GLU A 121 -25.83 -7.03 1.46
N PHE A 122 -24.83 -6.14 1.52
CA PHE A 122 -23.49 -6.47 2.01
C PHE A 122 -23.50 -7.05 3.44
N VAL A 123 -24.23 -6.42 4.37
CA VAL A 123 -24.40 -6.94 5.73
C VAL A 123 -25.16 -8.26 5.77
N ALA A 124 -26.21 -8.41 4.94
CA ALA A 124 -26.96 -9.65 4.83
C ALA A 124 -26.10 -10.84 4.34
N HIS A 125 -25.06 -10.55 3.55
CA HIS A 125 -24.06 -11.53 3.08
C HIS A 125 -22.88 -11.74 4.04
N GLY A 126 -22.95 -11.24 5.28
CA GLY A 126 -21.91 -11.47 6.29
C GLY A 126 -20.83 -10.37 6.34
N GLY A 127 -21.00 -9.29 5.59
CA GLY A 127 -20.10 -8.13 5.65
C GLY A 127 -20.21 -7.36 6.97
N LEU A 128 -19.09 -6.74 7.36
CA LEU A 128 -19.03 -5.82 8.49
C LEU A 128 -19.08 -4.37 7.98
N VAL A 129 -20.05 -3.60 8.45
CA VAL A 129 -20.09 -2.14 8.26
C VAL A 129 -19.55 -1.46 9.52
N ILE A 130 -18.57 -0.58 9.34
CA ILE A 130 -18.03 0.28 10.39
C ILE A 130 -18.36 1.72 10.02
N ALA A 131 -19.03 2.45 10.90
CA ALA A 131 -19.43 3.82 10.61
C ALA A 131 -18.99 4.82 11.66
N ASP A 132 -18.61 6.01 11.20
CA ASP A 132 -18.59 7.21 12.01
C ASP A 132 -19.82 8.06 11.69
N GLY A 133 -20.48 8.60 12.73
CA GLY A 133 -21.71 9.38 12.59
C GLY A 133 -22.95 8.54 12.28
N GLU A 134 -23.90 9.11 11.55
CA GLU A 134 -25.20 8.52 11.20
C GLU A 134 -25.32 8.32 9.69
N PRO A 135 -24.97 7.13 9.16
CA PRO A 135 -25.01 6.89 7.73
C PRO A 135 -26.40 7.06 7.12
N GLY A 136 -26.48 7.82 6.02
CA GLY A 136 -27.73 8.10 5.32
C GLY A 136 -28.72 8.97 6.09
N ALA A 137 -28.26 9.92 6.90
CA ALA A 137 -29.11 10.98 7.48
C ALA A 137 -29.70 11.93 6.41
N PHE A 138 -29.08 12.00 5.25
CA PHE A 138 -29.50 12.78 4.08
C PHE A 138 -29.57 11.88 2.84
N ASP A 139 -30.31 12.32 1.83
CA ASP A 139 -30.23 11.75 0.48
C ASP A 139 -29.00 12.31 -0.29
N GLU A 140 -28.75 11.79 -1.49
CA GLU A 140 -27.65 12.20 -2.38
C GLU A 140 -27.70 13.69 -2.79
N HIS A 141 -28.87 14.31 -2.66
CA HIS A 141 -29.12 15.73 -2.92
C HIS A 141 -29.06 16.59 -1.65
N SER A 142 -28.54 16.04 -0.54
CA SER A 142 -28.40 16.72 0.75
C SER A 142 -29.74 17.12 1.38
N ARG A 143 -30.85 16.45 1.02
CA ARG A 143 -32.14 16.62 1.71
C ARG A 143 -32.16 15.73 2.95
N ARG A 144 -32.51 16.32 4.09
CA ARG A 144 -32.54 15.60 5.36
C ARG A 144 -33.68 14.58 5.36
N ARG A 145 -33.38 13.34 5.73
CA ARG A 145 -34.38 12.29 5.92
C ARG A 145 -35.01 12.40 7.32
N PRO A 146 -36.25 11.93 7.51
CA PRO A 146 -36.89 11.91 8.83
C PRO A 146 -36.08 11.09 9.86
N SER A 147 -35.42 10.02 9.40
CA SER A 147 -34.48 9.20 10.17
C SER A 147 -33.31 8.75 9.28
N PRO A 148 -32.13 8.46 9.84
CA PRO A 148 -31.01 7.92 9.07
C PRO A 148 -31.37 6.57 8.45
N ALA A 149 -31.16 6.44 7.14
CA ALA A 149 -31.61 5.30 6.36
C ALA A 149 -30.99 3.96 6.79
N LEU A 150 -29.83 3.98 7.46
CA LEU A 150 -29.15 2.78 7.95
C LEU A 150 -29.21 2.62 9.48
N ALA A 151 -29.98 3.44 10.21
CA ALA A 151 -30.05 3.40 11.67
C ALA A 151 -30.30 1.98 12.21
N GLY A 152 -31.29 1.28 11.64
CA GLY A 152 -31.65 -0.08 12.05
C GLY A 152 -30.56 -1.15 11.84
N LEU A 153 -29.50 -0.89 11.05
CA LEU A 153 -28.36 -1.81 10.99
C LEU A 153 -27.52 -1.79 12.25
N PHE A 154 -27.47 -0.64 12.94
CA PHE A 154 -26.70 -0.43 14.16
C PHE A 154 -27.52 -0.71 15.43
N GLU A 155 -28.81 -1.03 15.26
CA GLU A 155 -29.72 -1.41 16.33
C GLU A 155 -29.83 -2.95 16.37
N GLY A 156 -29.11 -3.57 17.31
CA GLY A 156 -29.19 -5.02 17.55
C GLY A 156 -28.19 -5.87 16.76
N LYS A 157 -28.34 -7.19 16.89
CA LYS A 157 -27.45 -8.17 16.25
C LYS A 157 -27.93 -8.47 14.83
N GLN A 158 -27.02 -8.46 13.88
CA GLN A 158 -27.29 -8.88 12.52
C GLN A 158 -27.14 -10.42 12.41
N PRO A 159 -27.99 -11.12 11.63
CA PRO A 159 -27.97 -12.59 11.59
C PRO A 159 -26.68 -13.21 11.05
N ARG A 160 -25.99 -12.51 10.16
CA ARG A 160 -24.76 -12.98 9.49
C ARG A 160 -23.61 -11.99 9.59
N GLY A 161 -23.86 -10.74 9.22
CA GLY A 161 -22.85 -9.67 9.23
C GLY A 161 -22.81 -8.90 10.55
N GLY A 162 -22.39 -7.64 10.46
CA GLY A 162 -22.37 -6.73 11.59
C GLY A 162 -22.39 -5.27 11.16
N ALA A 163 -22.88 -4.40 12.03
CA ALA A 163 -22.76 -2.96 11.89
C ALA A 163 -22.33 -2.36 13.23
N VAL A 164 -21.25 -1.58 13.24
CA VAL A 164 -20.67 -1.01 14.45
C VAL A 164 -20.35 0.47 14.25
N ARG A 165 -20.71 1.29 15.23
CA ARG A 165 -20.25 2.68 15.29
C ARG A 165 -18.85 2.72 15.87
N PHE A 166 -17.92 3.36 15.17
CA PHE A 166 -16.54 3.49 15.59
C PHE A 166 -16.09 4.94 15.39
N GLN A 167 -15.66 5.60 16.45
CA GLN A 167 -15.17 6.97 16.38
C GLN A 167 -13.67 6.95 16.17
N ALA A 168 -13.22 7.42 15.00
CA ALA A 168 -11.80 7.37 14.64
C ALA A 168 -11.17 8.76 14.49
N LEU A 169 -11.93 9.86 14.57
CA LEU A 169 -11.46 11.20 14.21
C LEU A 169 -10.08 11.54 14.78
N ASP A 170 -9.86 11.27 16.07
CA ASP A 170 -8.63 11.66 16.77
C ASP A 170 -7.45 10.69 16.54
N TYR A 171 -7.66 9.58 15.83
CA TYR A 171 -6.63 8.54 15.66
C TYR A 171 -5.34 9.08 15.02
N HIS A 172 -5.46 9.98 14.04
CA HIS A 172 -4.31 10.64 13.40
C HIS A 172 -3.43 11.41 14.40
N GLN A 173 -3.98 11.95 15.49
CA GLN A 173 -3.25 12.62 16.58
C GLN A 173 -2.78 11.63 17.65
N GLN A 174 -3.62 10.65 18.00
CA GLN A 174 -3.31 9.63 18.99
C GLN A 174 -2.04 8.85 18.60
N ARG A 175 -1.91 8.47 17.32
CA ARG A 175 -0.72 7.76 16.81
C ARG A 175 0.56 8.59 16.87
N ILE A 176 0.48 9.92 16.84
CA ILE A 176 1.66 10.76 17.03
C ILE A 176 2.09 10.75 18.50
N THR A 177 1.13 10.84 19.41
CA THR A 177 1.37 11.03 20.84
C THR A 177 1.47 9.74 21.67
N GLY A 178 1.37 8.56 21.05
CA GLY A 178 1.45 7.27 21.75
C GLY A 178 0.16 6.85 22.45
N LYS A 179 -0.98 7.46 22.10
CA LYS A 179 -2.28 7.26 22.75
C LYS A 179 -3.24 6.39 21.93
N GLU A 180 -2.79 5.79 20.85
CA GLU A 180 -3.63 5.06 19.87
C GLU A 180 -4.11 3.68 20.32
N ARG A 181 -3.54 3.13 21.40
CA ARG A 181 -3.62 1.70 21.75
C ARG A 181 -5.05 1.16 21.80
N GLU A 182 -5.96 1.88 22.46
CA GLU A 182 -7.34 1.41 22.66
C GLU A 182 -8.08 1.30 21.32
N ALA A 183 -8.06 2.37 20.52
CA ALA A 183 -8.69 2.40 19.20
C ALA A 183 -8.06 1.38 18.24
N HIS A 184 -6.72 1.27 18.25
CA HIS A 184 -5.98 0.30 17.45
C HIS A 184 -6.40 -1.14 17.77
N GLU A 185 -6.40 -1.52 19.04
CA GLU A 185 -6.75 -2.88 19.47
C GLU A 185 -8.23 -3.20 19.25
N ALA A 186 -9.11 -2.24 19.48
CA ALA A 186 -10.55 -2.39 19.23
C ALA A 186 -10.83 -2.65 17.73
N MET A 187 -10.25 -1.83 16.85
CA MET A 187 -10.38 -2.02 15.41
C MET A 187 -9.78 -3.34 14.95
N ARG A 188 -8.59 -3.69 15.47
CA ARG A 188 -7.93 -4.97 15.17
C ARG A 188 -8.82 -6.16 15.47
N LYS A 189 -9.40 -6.21 16.68
CA LYS A 189 -10.31 -7.29 17.10
C LYS A 189 -11.56 -7.33 16.22
N LEU A 190 -12.13 -6.17 15.91
CA LEU A 190 -13.34 -6.05 15.12
C LEU A 190 -13.15 -6.59 13.69
N ILE A 191 -12.09 -6.15 13.01
CA ILE A 191 -11.73 -6.59 11.65
C ILE A 191 -11.31 -8.08 11.65
N ALA A 192 -10.50 -8.50 12.62
CA ALA A 192 -10.07 -9.89 12.74
C ALA A 192 -11.21 -10.86 13.07
N GLY A 193 -12.24 -10.40 13.79
CA GLY A 193 -13.48 -11.15 14.05
C GLY A 193 -14.28 -11.44 12.79
N HIS A 194 -14.04 -10.69 11.71
CA HIS A 194 -14.68 -10.88 10.40
C HIS A 194 -13.75 -11.52 9.37
N GLY A 195 -12.64 -12.12 9.83
CA GLY A 195 -11.76 -12.96 9.02
C GLY A 195 -10.67 -12.21 8.25
N VAL A 196 -10.45 -10.92 8.53
CA VAL A 196 -9.42 -10.12 7.87
C VAL A 196 -8.24 -9.91 8.82
N ARG A 197 -7.05 -10.36 8.43
CA ARG A 197 -5.81 -10.27 9.20
C ARG A 197 -4.63 -10.08 8.25
N PRO A 198 -3.57 -9.36 8.65
CA PRO A 198 -2.38 -9.25 7.82
C PRO A 198 -1.77 -10.63 7.61
N GLU A 199 -1.53 -11.02 6.35
CA GLU A 199 -0.80 -12.24 6.00
C GLU A 199 0.64 -12.21 6.54
N PHE A 200 1.24 -11.02 6.56
CA PHE A 200 2.58 -10.75 7.07
C PHE A 200 2.51 -9.68 8.16
N ALA A 201 2.38 -10.12 9.41
CA ALA A 201 2.29 -9.20 10.53
C ALA A 201 3.65 -8.55 10.82
N VAL A 202 3.65 -7.26 11.16
CA VAL A 202 4.84 -6.52 11.59
C VAL A 202 4.70 -6.21 13.08
N LEU A 203 5.66 -6.65 13.88
CA LEU A 203 5.67 -6.48 15.33
C LEU A 203 6.75 -5.50 15.80
N ASP A 204 6.44 -4.74 16.85
CA ASP A 204 7.39 -3.93 17.60
C ASP A 204 8.26 -4.77 18.56
N ALA A 205 9.14 -4.09 19.30
CA ALA A 205 10.03 -4.71 20.28
C ALA A 205 9.27 -5.37 21.45
N GLU A 206 8.04 -4.92 21.72
CA GLU A 206 7.17 -5.46 22.77
C GLU A 206 6.21 -6.56 22.26
N ASN A 207 6.45 -7.13 21.07
CA ASN A 207 5.60 -8.14 20.44
C ASN A 207 4.17 -7.68 20.09
N ARG A 208 3.95 -6.38 19.90
CA ARG A 208 2.64 -5.83 19.50
C ARG A 208 2.67 -5.42 18.03
N PRO A 209 1.53 -5.33 17.32
CA PRO A 209 1.53 -4.81 15.96
C PRO A 209 2.16 -3.42 15.90
N ALA A 210 3.08 -3.21 14.96
CA ALA A 210 3.84 -1.98 14.86
C ALA A 210 3.00 -0.83 14.31
N VAL A 211 2.86 0.25 15.09
CA VAL A 211 2.20 1.48 14.66
C VAL A 211 3.16 2.35 13.84
N GLY A 212 2.67 2.95 12.76
CA GLY A 212 3.45 3.80 11.89
C GLY A 212 4.28 3.06 10.86
N VAL A 213 4.03 1.78 10.61
CA VAL A 213 4.68 1.02 9.54
C VAL A 213 3.63 0.65 8.51
N GLU A 214 3.71 1.23 7.32
CA GLU A 214 2.85 0.84 6.22
C GLU A 214 3.43 -0.36 5.48
N THR A 215 2.58 -1.35 5.22
CA THR A 215 2.95 -2.59 4.53
C THR A 215 2.27 -2.63 3.16
N HIS A 216 3.06 -2.76 2.11
CA HIS A 216 2.57 -2.99 0.75
C HIS A 216 2.93 -4.39 0.28
N GLN A 217 1.97 -5.06 -0.35
CA GLN A 217 2.17 -6.39 -0.90
C GLN A 217 1.93 -6.39 -2.41
N PHE A 218 2.78 -7.10 -3.14
CA PHE A 218 2.64 -7.34 -4.58
C PHE A 218 2.78 -8.84 -4.85
N ARG A 219 1.93 -9.40 -5.70
CA ARG A 219 2.03 -10.79 -6.17
C ARG A 219 2.65 -10.81 -7.56
N ASN A 220 3.59 -11.71 -7.79
CA ASN A 220 4.21 -12.00 -9.08
C ASN A 220 4.28 -13.52 -9.20
N GLY A 221 3.26 -14.16 -9.77
CA GLY A 221 3.06 -15.60 -9.69
C GLY A 221 3.02 -16.11 -8.24
N GLY A 222 3.80 -17.14 -7.96
CA GLY A 222 4.00 -17.70 -6.63
C GLY A 222 4.87 -16.84 -5.69
N VAL A 223 5.50 -15.77 -6.17
CA VAL A 223 6.35 -14.89 -5.35
C VAL A 223 5.54 -13.70 -4.81
N THR A 224 5.80 -13.36 -3.55
CA THR A 224 5.22 -12.18 -2.88
C THR A 224 6.31 -11.18 -2.58
N ILE A 225 6.13 -9.94 -2.99
CA ILE A 225 7.01 -8.83 -2.67
C ILE A 225 6.36 -7.99 -1.59
N ILE A 226 7.08 -7.75 -0.49
CA ILE A 226 6.63 -6.95 0.65
C ILE A 226 7.50 -5.72 0.78
N GLY A 227 6.89 -4.54 0.74
CA GLY A 227 7.52 -3.28 1.11
C GLY A 227 7.05 -2.84 2.50
N LEU A 228 7.99 -2.53 3.38
CA LEU A 228 7.74 -1.89 4.67
C LEU A 228 8.26 -0.46 4.61
N LEU A 229 7.41 0.50 4.95
CA LEU A 229 7.74 1.93 4.95
C LEU A 229 7.40 2.54 6.30
N SER A 230 8.25 3.46 6.79
CA SER A 230 7.80 4.35 7.85
C SER A 230 6.65 5.20 7.33
N ASN A 231 5.59 5.32 8.12
CA ASN A 231 4.34 5.97 7.75
C ASN A 231 4.05 7.18 8.65
N PRO A 232 4.85 8.27 8.52
CA PRO A 232 4.68 9.47 9.32
C PRO A 232 3.37 10.19 8.98
N GLN A 233 3.01 11.14 9.82
CA GLN A 233 1.84 11.97 9.60
C GLN A 233 2.15 13.06 8.56
N LEU A 234 1.37 13.11 7.47
CA LEU A 234 1.59 14.11 6.43
C LEU A 234 1.17 15.50 6.94
N ARG A 235 1.95 16.52 6.58
CA ARG A 235 1.69 17.93 6.94
C ARG A 235 1.46 18.12 8.44
N VAL A 236 2.30 17.48 9.25
CA VAL A 236 2.18 17.46 10.71
C VAL A 236 2.14 18.86 11.33
N ASN A 237 2.82 19.83 10.72
CA ASN A 237 2.81 21.25 11.11
C ASN A 237 1.43 21.93 11.06
N GLU A 238 0.47 21.32 10.37
CA GLU A 238 -0.90 21.81 10.20
C GLU A 238 -1.90 21.15 11.16
N LEU A 239 -1.44 20.21 12.00
CA LEU A 239 -2.29 19.50 12.96
C LEU A 239 -2.48 20.32 14.24
N GLY A 240 -3.60 21.05 14.31
CA GLY A 240 -4.18 21.53 15.57
C GLY A 240 -3.17 22.16 16.56
N PRO A 241 -3.28 21.85 17.87
CA PRO A 241 -2.34 22.27 18.91
C PRO A 241 -0.87 21.82 18.71
N PRO A 242 0.13 22.53 19.29
CA PRO A 242 1.56 22.27 19.10
C PRO A 242 2.02 20.83 19.39
N GLU A 243 1.41 20.15 20.36
CA GLU A 243 1.75 18.78 20.75
C GLU A 243 1.52 17.73 19.64
N PHE A 244 0.72 18.06 18.63
CA PHE A 244 0.46 17.19 17.47
C PHE A 244 1.34 17.52 16.26
N LYS A 245 2.23 18.52 16.37
CA LYS A 245 3.03 19.04 15.26
C LYS A 245 4.43 18.45 15.16
N SER A 246 4.60 17.20 15.56
CA SER A 246 5.89 16.49 15.49
C SER A 246 5.73 15.07 14.97
N ASN A 247 6.60 14.67 14.04
CA ASN A 247 6.74 13.29 13.58
C ASN A 247 7.91 12.57 14.22
N GLU A 248 8.52 13.12 15.27
CA GLU A 248 9.74 12.59 15.89
C GLU A 248 9.65 11.08 16.22
N ARG A 249 8.46 10.60 16.58
CA ARG A 249 8.17 9.17 16.84
C ARG A 249 8.43 8.27 15.61
N PHE A 250 8.20 8.78 14.40
CA PHE A 250 8.29 8.05 13.13
C PHE A 250 9.52 8.41 12.29
N GLU A 251 10.24 9.48 12.66
CA GLU A 251 11.41 10.01 11.96
C GLU A 251 12.74 9.48 12.51
N LYS A 252 12.71 8.39 13.28
CA LYS A 252 13.89 7.70 13.81
C LYS A 252 13.96 6.26 13.32
N PRO A 253 15.16 5.74 12.97
CA PRO A 253 15.33 4.33 12.67
C PRO A 253 14.83 3.46 13.83
N ARG A 254 14.12 2.39 13.50
CA ARG A 254 13.58 1.48 14.51
C ARG A 254 13.59 0.04 14.03
N THR A 255 13.82 -0.87 14.96
CA THR A 255 13.77 -2.30 14.69
C THR A 255 12.34 -2.81 14.82
N VAL A 256 11.86 -3.47 13.77
CA VAL A 256 10.59 -4.21 13.76
C VAL A 256 10.84 -5.64 13.31
N ARG A 257 9.90 -6.55 13.58
CA ARG A 257 9.96 -7.94 13.14
C ARG A 257 8.85 -8.23 12.16
N LEU A 258 9.22 -8.63 10.95
CA LEU A 258 8.29 -9.11 9.94
C LEU A 258 8.09 -10.61 10.16
N LEU A 259 6.85 -11.02 10.46
CA LEU A 259 6.49 -12.43 10.54
C LEU A 259 6.30 -12.99 9.14
N VAL A 260 6.93 -14.13 8.90
CA VAL A 260 6.94 -14.82 7.60
C VAL A 260 6.23 -16.17 7.78
N PRO A 261 5.17 -16.45 7.00
CA PRO A 261 4.54 -17.76 6.93
C PRO A 261 5.54 -18.89 6.67
N ASP A 262 5.22 -20.06 7.21
CA ASP A 262 6.05 -21.24 7.04
C ASP A 262 6.27 -21.62 5.57
N GLY A 263 7.47 -22.16 5.29
CA GLY A 263 7.82 -22.68 3.98
C GLY A 263 8.31 -21.63 2.97
N LEU A 264 8.27 -20.34 3.30
CA LEU A 264 8.75 -19.28 2.41
C LEU A 264 10.26 -19.02 2.57
N GLN A 265 10.95 -18.93 1.44
CA GLN A 265 12.31 -18.42 1.34
C GLN A 265 12.28 -16.90 1.15
N ALA A 266 12.98 -16.18 2.02
CA ALA A 266 13.06 -14.72 1.96
C ALA A 266 14.34 -14.21 1.28
N TYR A 267 14.21 -13.08 0.60
CA TYR A 267 15.30 -12.36 -0.06
C TYR A 267 15.19 -10.88 0.26
N ASP A 268 16.28 -10.26 0.70
CA ASP A 268 16.41 -8.81 0.78
C ASP A 268 16.69 -8.27 -0.63
N ILE A 269 15.69 -7.62 -1.24
CA ILE A 269 15.77 -7.17 -2.64
C ILE A 269 16.75 -6.01 -2.78
N ARG A 270 16.80 -5.11 -1.79
CA ARG A 270 17.69 -3.94 -1.84
C ARG A 270 19.14 -4.34 -1.57
N GLY A 271 19.34 -5.28 -0.64
CA GLY A 271 20.65 -5.87 -0.34
C GLY A 271 21.11 -6.95 -1.33
N GLY A 272 20.22 -7.45 -2.20
CA GLY A 272 20.53 -8.46 -3.21
C GLY A 272 20.94 -9.82 -2.65
N LYS A 273 20.40 -10.23 -1.49
CA LYS A 273 20.82 -11.45 -0.79
C LYS A 273 19.65 -12.31 -0.33
N ALA A 274 19.85 -13.64 -0.39
CA ALA A 274 18.97 -14.59 0.29
C ALA A 274 19.14 -14.47 1.81
N LEU A 275 18.06 -14.63 2.55
CA LEU A 275 18.05 -14.66 4.01
C LEU A 275 17.90 -16.10 4.50
N ASP A 276 18.33 -16.37 5.74
CA ASP A 276 18.07 -17.66 6.36
C ASP A 276 16.56 -17.93 6.42
N ARG A 277 16.16 -19.20 6.25
CA ARG A 277 14.76 -19.60 6.43
C ARG A 277 14.37 -19.47 7.90
N LYS A 278 13.65 -18.40 8.22
CA LYS A 278 13.14 -18.08 9.56
C LYS A 278 11.68 -17.66 9.44
N ARG A 279 10.93 -17.88 10.53
CA ARG A 279 9.54 -17.39 10.68
C ARG A 279 9.46 -15.90 11.00
N GLU A 280 10.61 -15.27 11.24
CA GLU A 280 10.71 -13.83 11.49
C GLU A 280 11.97 -13.26 10.85
N ILE A 281 11.85 -12.03 10.34
CA ILE A 281 12.96 -11.22 9.84
C ILE A 281 13.04 -9.97 10.72
N SER A 282 14.21 -9.76 11.34
CA SER A 282 14.52 -8.50 12.02
C SER A 282 14.84 -7.44 10.98
N VAL A 283 14.09 -6.33 11.00
CA VAL A 283 14.19 -5.25 10.02
C VAL A 283 14.51 -3.95 10.75
N THR A 284 15.66 -3.36 10.45
CA THR A 284 15.94 -1.97 10.81
C THR A 284 15.26 -1.08 9.77
N LEU A 285 14.11 -0.51 10.14
CA LEU A 285 13.33 0.35 9.27
C LEU A 285 13.88 1.78 9.34
N ASP A 286 14.39 2.27 8.22
CA ASP A 286 14.80 3.66 8.06
C ASP A 286 13.56 4.57 7.91
N PRO A 287 13.57 5.81 8.42
CA PRO A 287 12.43 6.72 8.31
C PRO A 287 12.02 7.09 6.89
N TYR A 288 12.95 7.08 5.95
CA TYR A 288 12.75 7.60 4.59
C TYR A 288 13.08 6.58 3.50
N GLN A 289 13.53 5.38 3.87
CA GLN A 289 13.82 4.31 2.93
C GLN A 289 13.01 3.05 3.23
N PRO A 290 12.39 2.44 2.21
CA PRO A 290 11.67 1.19 2.39
C PRO A 290 12.61 0.03 2.66
N ALA A 291 12.17 -0.95 3.45
CA ALA A 291 12.71 -2.30 3.42
C ALA A 291 11.86 -3.13 2.45
N ILE A 292 12.48 -3.90 1.55
CA ILE A 292 11.76 -4.63 0.50
C ILE A 292 12.25 -6.08 0.45
N PHE A 293 11.32 -7.01 0.61
CA PHE A 293 11.60 -8.44 0.64
C PHE A 293 10.82 -9.17 -0.45
N ALA A 294 11.45 -10.15 -1.11
CA ALA A 294 10.75 -11.16 -1.89
C ALA A 294 10.62 -12.44 -1.05
N LEU A 295 9.43 -13.02 -1.05
CA LEU A 295 9.10 -14.26 -0.38
C LEU A 295 8.61 -15.27 -1.41
N SER A 296 9.30 -16.41 -1.48
CA SER A 296 9.08 -17.42 -2.52
C SER A 296 8.84 -18.80 -1.90
N PRO A 297 7.93 -19.63 -2.44
CA PRO A 297 7.68 -20.99 -1.95
C PRO A 297 8.87 -21.95 -2.18
N ALA A 298 9.80 -21.61 -3.07
CA ALA A 298 11.01 -22.36 -3.37
C ALA A 298 12.20 -21.41 -3.59
N PRO A 299 13.46 -21.88 -3.47
CA PRO A 299 14.61 -21.08 -3.84
C PRO A 299 14.51 -20.59 -5.29
N MET A 300 14.83 -19.31 -5.53
CA MET A 300 14.92 -18.75 -6.87
C MET A 300 16.02 -19.45 -7.68
N PRO A 301 15.77 -19.80 -8.96
CA PRO A 301 16.77 -20.45 -9.81
C PRO A 301 17.97 -19.53 -10.08
N ALA A 302 19.12 -20.12 -10.36
CA ALA A 302 20.33 -19.37 -10.66
C ALA A 302 20.29 -18.81 -12.10
N LEU A 303 20.84 -17.62 -12.26
CA LEU A 303 20.95 -16.95 -13.55
C LEU A 303 22.19 -17.44 -14.31
N ARG A 304 21.99 -17.81 -15.57
CA ARG A 304 23.03 -18.14 -16.56
C ARG A 304 23.08 -17.05 -17.62
N VAL A 305 24.30 -16.70 -18.01
CA VAL A 305 24.57 -15.70 -19.05
C VAL A 305 25.41 -16.34 -20.14
N SER A 306 25.06 -16.07 -21.38
CA SER A 306 25.89 -16.34 -22.55
C SER A 306 26.16 -15.04 -23.30
N ALA A 307 27.41 -14.82 -23.69
CA ALA A 307 27.82 -13.67 -24.47
C ALA A 307 28.88 -14.10 -25.49
N PRO A 308 28.99 -13.42 -26.65
CA PRO A 308 30.07 -13.67 -27.60
C PRO A 308 31.43 -13.27 -27.01
N ASP A 309 32.47 -14.07 -27.28
CA ASP A 309 33.84 -13.79 -26.82
C ASP A 309 34.43 -12.52 -27.45
N ARG A 310 34.01 -12.20 -28.68
CA ARG A 310 34.47 -11.04 -29.46
C ARG A 310 33.36 -10.50 -30.36
N VAL A 311 33.27 -9.19 -30.46
CA VAL A 311 32.36 -8.48 -31.37
C VAL A 311 33.10 -7.32 -32.00
N ALA A 312 32.93 -7.13 -33.31
CA ALA A 312 33.50 -5.98 -34.00
C ALA A 312 32.75 -4.69 -33.62
N ARG A 313 33.45 -3.55 -33.67
CA ARG A 313 32.81 -2.23 -33.58
C ARG A 313 31.74 -2.08 -34.66
N GLY A 314 30.63 -1.43 -34.34
CA GLY A 314 29.47 -1.37 -35.23
C GLY A 314 28.61 -2.66 -35.25
N GLY A 315 29.06 -3.71 -34.58
CA GLY A 315 28.35 -4.99 -34.47
C GLY A 315 27.42 -5.07 -33.27
N ASN A 316 26.56 -6.08 -33.27
CA ASN A 316 25.63 -6.37 -32.17
C ASN A 316 26.13 -7.55 -31.36
N ALA A 317 26.41 -7.34 -30.06
CA ALA A 317 26.63 -8.43 -29.13
C ALA A 317 25.28 -8.91 -28.57
N ARG A 318 24.96 -10.19 -28.76
CA ARG A 318 23.73 -10.79 -28.20
C ARG A 318 24.05 -11.44 -26.86
N ILE A 319 23.47 -10.91 -25.80
CA ILE A 319 23.61 -11.44 -24.44
C ILE A 319 22.37 -12.29 -24.13
N GLY A 320 22.56 -13.60 -24.11
CA GLY A 320 21.53 -14.56 -23.71
C GLY A 320 21.44 -14.66 -22.19
N LEU A 321 20.22 -14.63 -21.67
CA LEU A 321 19.90 -14.70 -20.24
C LEU A 321 18.93 -15.86 -20.02
N SER A 322 19.25 -16.76 -19.08
CA SER A 322 18.37 -17.89 -18.77
C SER A 322 18.46 -18.27 -17.30
N LEU A 323 17.38 -18.77 -16.74
CA LEU A 323 17.33 -19.37 -15.41
C LEU A 323 17.60 -20.87 -15.54
N ASP A 324 18.33 -21.44 -14.58
CA ASP A 324 18.71 -22.86 -14.60
C ASP A 324 17.63 -23.82 -14.08
N GLY A 325 16.43 -23.30 -13.82
CA GLY A 325 15.28 -24.05 -13.35
C GLY A 325 13.99 -23.24 -13.49
N ALA A 326 12.86 -23.87 -13.16
CA ALA A 326 11.57 -23.21 -13.17
C ALA A 326 11.51 -22.12 -12.08
N SER A 327 11.12 -20.92 -12.48
CA SER A 327 10.91 -19.82 -11.54
C SER A 327 9.48 -19.86 -10.97
N PRO A 328 9.30 -19.65 -9.66
CA PRO A 328 7.98 -19.46 -9.08
C PRO A 328 7.38 -18.08 -9.42
N ALA A 329 8.15 -17.14 -9.97
CA ALA A 329 7.66 -15.84 -10.41
C ALA A 329 7.18 -15.88 -11.87
N ASP A 330 6.07 -15.20 -12.17
CA ASP A 330 5.55 -15.06 -13.53
C ASP A 330 6.50 -14.24 -14.40
N ALA A 331 6.99 -13.12 -13.86
CA ALA A 331 7.94 -12.22 -14.50
C ALA A 331 9.26 -12.17 -13.73
N ASN A 332 10.35 -12.59 -14.36
CA ASN A 332 11.69 -12.46 -13.80
C ASN A 332 12.35 -11.19 -14.38
N VAL A 333 12.76 -10.29 -13.50
CA VAL A 333 13.44 -9.05 -13.91
C VAL A 333 14.94 -9.27 -13.74
N ILE A 334 15.67 -9.21 -14.85
CA ILE A 334 17.13 -9.36 -14.86
C ILE A 334 17.71 -8.01 -15.22
N HIS A 335 18.49 -7.42 -14.31
CA HIS A 335 19.15 -6.15 -14.58
C HIS A 335 20.49 -6.40 -15.26
N VAL A 336 20.71 -5.81 -16.44
CA VAL A 336 21.94 -5.92 -17.21
C VAL A 336 22.67 -4.59 -17.20
N SER A 337 23.84 -4.54 -16.55
CA SER A 337 24.72 -3.38 -16.54
C SER A 337 25.95 -3.63 -17.41
N VAL A 338 26.28 -2.66 -18.25
CA VAL A 338 27.41 -2.74 -19.19
C VAL A 338 28.43 -1.68 -18.82
N SER A 339 29.70 -2.08 -18.67
CA SER A 339 30.83 -1.18 -18.45
C SER A 339 31.83 -1.26 -19.60
N ASP A 340 32.40 -0.12 -19.95
CA ASP A 340 33.46 0.00 -20.95
C ASP A 340 34.81 -0.56 -20.42
N PRO A 341 35.87 -0.61 -21.25
CA PRO A 341 37.19 -1.11 -20.84
C PRO A 341 37.87 -0.30 -19.74
N SER A 342 37.43 0.94 -19.47
CA SER A 342 37.91 1.74 -18.34
C SER A 342 37.20 1.40 -17.02
N GLY A 343 36.12 0.61 -17.09
CA GLY A 343 35.25 0.27 -15.97
C GLY A 343 34.07 1.23 -15.79
N LEU A 344 33.94 2.26 -16.65
CA LEU A 344 32.85 3.21 -16.57
C LEU A 344 31.55 2.55 -17.06
N GLN A 345 30.50 2.60 -16.23
CA GLN A 345 29.20 2.03 -16.58
C GLN A 345 28.52 2.88 -17.66
N MET A 346 28.16 2.25 -18.77
CA MET A 346 27.48 2.85 -19.90
C MET A 346 25.97 2.82 -19.70
N ALA A 347 25.40 3.96 -19.29
CA ALA A 347 23.97 4.08 -19.00
C ALA A 347 23.08 3.74 -20.22
N HIS A 348 23.51 4.09 -21.44
CA HIS A 348 22.75 3.84 -22.67
C HIS A 348 22.75 2.37 -23.13
N TYR A 349 23.61 1.54 -22.55
CA TYR A 349 23.67 0.09 -22.78
C TYR A 349 23.15 -0.75 -21.61
N THR A 350 22.87 -0.10 -20.47
CA THR A 350 22.33 -0.71 -19.26
C THR A 350 20.80 -0.76 -19.33
N THR A 351 20.19 -1.90 -19.02
CA THR A 351 18.73 -2.10 -19.11
C THR A 351 18.20 -3.13 -18.11
N ASN A 352 16.87 -3.29 -18.06
CA ASN A 352 16.21 -4.43 -17.44
C ASN A 352 15.59 -5.31 -18.53
N VAL A 353 15.85 -6.62 -18.47
CA VAL A 353 15.21 -7.61 -19.32
C VAL A 353 14.13 -8.32 -18.52
N ILE A 354 12.93 -8.41 -19.08
CA ILE A 354 11.81 -9.16 -18.51
C ILE A 354 11.81 -10.56 -19.13
N ALA A 355 12.25 -11.56 -18.35
CA ALA A 355 12.37 -12.95 -18.77
C ALA A 355 11.13 -13.76 -18.35
N ASN A 356 10.03 -13.54 -19.05
CA ASN A 356 8.80 -14.32 -18.88
C ASN A 356 9.05 -15.77 -19.30
N GLY A 357 8.84 -16.74 -18.41
CA GLY A 357 9.19 -18.14 -18.66
C GLY A 357 10.68 -18.48 -18.47
N GLY A 358 11.48 -17.57 -17.92
CA GLY A 358 12.84 -17.86 -17.44
C GLY A 358 13.96 -17.69 -18.46
N SER A 359 13.70 -17.09 -19.63
CA SER A 359 14.74 -16.72 -20.60
C SER A 359 14.50 -15.34 -21.22
N GLY A 360 15.56 -14.67 -21.63
CA GLY A 360 15.52 -13.39 -22.33
C GLY A 360 16.81 -13.12 -23.11
N GLU A 361 16.80 -12.08 -23.94
CA GLU A 361 17.98 -11.62 -24.68
C GLU A 361 18.12 -10.10 -24.51
N HIS A 362 19.37 -9.64 -24.40
CA HIS A 362 19.73 -8.22 -24.54
C HIS A 362 20.67 -8.05 -25.72
N VAL A 363 20.31 -7.17 -26.65
CA VAL A 363 21.18 -6.79 -27.76
C VAL A 363 21.96 -5.55 -27.35
N LEU A 364 23.28 -5.67 -27.34
CA LEU A 364 24.21 -4.57 -27.13
C LEU A 364 24.74 -4.09 -28.50
N PRO A 365 24.22 -2.98 -29.04
CA PRO A 365 24.66 -2.44 -30.33
C PRO A 365 25.92 -1.58 -30.13
N LEU A 366 27.10 -2.17 -30.35
CA LEU A 366 28.37 -1.45 -30.17
C LEU A 366 28.53 -0.41 -31.29
N ALA A 367 28.80 0.83 -30.90
CA ALA A 367 29.03 1.92 -31.83
C ALA A 367 30.39 1.79 -32.53
N HIS A 368 30.54 2.45 -33.68
CA HIS A 368 31.81 2.45 -34.42
C HIS A 368 32.94 3.16 -33.66
N ASN A 369 32.59 4.11 -32.78
CA ASN A 369 33.51 4.89 -31.96
C ASN A 369 33.70 4.32 -30.54
N ASP A 370 33.09 3.18 -30.19
CA ASP A 370 33.28 2.56 -28.88
C ASP A 370 34.75 2.14 -28.65
N ALA A 371 35.22 2.31 -27.41
CA ALA A 371 36.60 1.98 -27.05
C ALA A 371 36.90 0.49 -27.28
N PRO A 372 38.08 0.14 -27.84
CA PRO A 372 38.46 -1.24 -28.01
C PRO A 372 38.94 -1.81 -26.66
N GLY A 373 38.72 -3.11 -26.43
CA GLY A 373 39.20 -3.78 -25.22
C GLY A 373 38.13 -4.65 -24.58
N ASN A 374 38.33 -4.97 -23.30
CA ASN A 374 37.45 -5.87 -22.55
C ASN A 374 36.29 -5.09 -21.95
N TRP A 375 35.10 -5.29 -22.51
CA TRP A 375 33.85 -4.78 -21.93
C TRP A 375 33.32 -5.76 -20.89
N THR A 376 32.70 -5.25 -19.83
CA THR A 376 32.13 -6.09 -18.76
C THR A 376 30.61 -6.00 -18.79
N VAL A 377 29.95 -7.16 -18.89
CA VAL A 377 28.50 -7.29 -18.70
C VAL A 377 28.25 -7.96 -17.35
N ARG A 378 27.52 -7.28 -16.48
CA ARG A 378 27.09 -7.82 -15.18
C ARG A 378 25.58 -7.95 -15.17
N VAL A 379 25.10 -9.06 -14.66
CA VAL A 379 23.67 -9.36 -14.52
C VAL A 379 23.34 -9.63 -13.05
N ARG A 380 22.10 -9.34 -12.64
CA ARG A 380 21.59 -9.68 -11.31
C ARG A 380 20.07 -9.73 -11.28
#